data_AF-A0A4U8UAM8-F1
#
_entry.id   AF-A0A4U8UAM8-F1
#
_cell.length_a   1.000
_cell.length_b   1.000
_cell.length_c   1.000
_cell.angle_alpha   90.00
_cell.angle_beta   90.00
_cell.angle_gamma   90.00
#
_symmetry.space_group_name_H-M   'P 1'
#
loop_
_entity.id
_entity.type
_entity.pdbx_description
1 polymer ?
#
loop_
_entity_poly.entity_id
_entity_poly.type
_entity_poly.pdbx_seq_one_letter_code
_entity_poly.pdbx_strand_id
1 'polypeptide(L)'
;MLQKKKWIAVALAGYLGVMTSLKAQDIRNEHFFYRDFLDFGQNKGVFSAGAQNVILHSSKAPGVSVDFQSPIIDQSARSNNGNSTALGRNFAITATHVKQITDPNTLNGEGQLKWGNSYYGRPKEYSNNGLDVKFLRFNKYIVEGETELLMLNCQKQVEAISYHLNKKKRI
;
A
#
# COMPACT_ATOMS: atom_id res chain seq x y z
N MET A 1 -39.97 29.66 22.01
CA MET A 1 -38.58 29.88 21.53
C MET A 1 -37.66 28.65 21.57
N LEU A 2 -38.05 27.53 22.21
CA LEU A 2 -37.17 26.36 22.40
C LEU A 2 -37.06 25.42 21.19
N GLN A 3 -38.12 25.29 20.37
CA GLN A 3 -38.11 24.41 19.20
C GLN A 3 -37.24 24.95 18.05
N LYS A 4 -37.25 26.27 17.78
CA LYS A 4 -36.43 26.87 16.71
C LYS A 4 -34.92 26.71 16.92
N LYS A 5 -34.45 26.64 18.18
CA LYS A 5 -33.03 26.40 18.52
C LYS A 5 -32.58 24.95 18.23
N LYS A 6 -33.48 23.97 18.32
CA LYS A 6 -33.17 22.55 18.04
C LYS A 6 -32.92 22.28 16.56
N TRP A 7 -33.66 22.95 15.67
CA TRP A 7 -33.49 22.81 14.22
C TRP A 7 -32.17 23.40 13.70
N ILE A 8 -31.71 24.50 14.29
CA ILE A 8 -30.42 25.12 13.93
C ILE A 8 -29.24 24.23 14.34
N ALA A 9 -29.32 23.58 15.52
CA ALA A 9 -28.27 22.66 15.98
C ALA A 9 -28.16 21.40 15.10
N VAL A 10 -29.29 20.87 14.61
CA VAL A 10 -29.32 19.71 13.69
C VAL A 10 -28.75 20.07 12.32
N ALA A 11 -29.05 21.27 11.80
CA ALA A 11 -28.50 21.72 10.52
C ALA A 11 -26.98 21.97 10.58
N LEU A 12 -26.47 22.49 11.71
CA LEU A 12 -25.04 22.75 11.90
C LEU A 12 -24.24 21.44 12.07
N ALA A 13 -24.80 20.45 12.77
CA ALA A 13 -24.22 19.11 12.90
C ALA A 13 -24.22 18.34 11.56
N GLY A 14 -25.27 18.52 10.74
CA GLY A 14 -25.33 17.97 9.38
C GLY A 14 -24.26 18.57 8.45
N TYR A 15 -23.96 19.87 8.58
CA TYR A 15 -22.91 20.51 7.79
C TYR A 15 -21.49 20.11 8.22
N LEU A 16 -21.23 19.94 9.52
CA LEU A 16 -19.93 19.44 10.01
C LEU A 16 -19.69 17.96 9.67
N GLY A 17 -20.74 17.13 9.57
CA GLY A 17 -20.63 15.71 9.23
C GLY A 17 -20.17 15.43 7.80
N VAL A 18 -20.42 16.35 6.86
CA VAL A 18 -20.12 16.18 5.43
C VAL A 18 -18.64 16.47 5.10
N MET A 19 -17.88 17.09 6.00
CA MET A 19 -16.48 17.48 5.75
C MET A 19 -15.43 16.44 6.19
N THR A 20 -15.84 15.31 6.76
CA THR A 20 -14.91 14.18 6.95
C THR A 20 -14.78 13.41 5.65
N SER A 21 -14.01 13.98 4.70
CA SER A 21 -13.48 13.17 3.60
C SER A 21 -12.59 12.11 4.22
N LEU A 22 -13.10 10.88 4.32
CA LEU A 22 -12.29 9.68 4.48
C LEU A 22 -11.43 9.57 3.22
N LYS A 23 -10.32 10.32 3.17
CA LYS A 23 -9.37 10.25 2.07
C LYS A 23 -8.70 8.89 2.10
N ALA A 24 -9.32 7.90 1.48
CA ALA A 24 -8.62 6.69 1.06
C ALA A 24 -7.61 7.10 -0.02
N GLN A 25 -6.31 6.96 0.29
CA GLN A 25 -5.18 7.20 -0.61
C GLN A 25 -5.13 8.61 -1.26
N ASP A 26 -4.34 9.52 -0.67
CA ASP A 26 -4.10 10.86 -1.22
C ASP A 26 -2.76 10.91 -1.98
N ILE A 27 -2.81 11.14 -3.29
CA ILE A 27 -1.60 11.33 -4.12
C ILE A 27 -1.43 12.81 -4.41
N ARG A 28 -0.43 13.39 -3.76
CA ARG A 28 -0.01 14.79 -3.93
C ARG A 28 0.86 14.92 -5.18
N ASN A 29 0.25 15.43 -6.24
CA ASN A 29 0.86 15.50 -7.58
C ASN A 29 1.22 16.94 -7.99
N GLU A 30 1.41 17.86 -7.05
CA GLU A 30 1.68 19.27 -7.35
C GLU A 30 3.01 19.41 -8.11
N HIS A 31 4.03 18.65 -7.66
CA HIS A 31 5.38 18.69 -8.20
C HIS A 31 5.77 17.49 -9.04
N PHE A 32 5.02 16.39 -9.02
CA PHE A 32 5.34 15.19 -9.82
C PHE A 32 4.12 14.77 -10.62
N PHE A 33 4.34 14.13 -11.77
CA PHE A 33 3.23 13.61 -12.54
C PHE A 33 2.63 12.40 -11.81
N TYR A 34 1.32 12.23 -11.92
CA TYR A 34 0.63 11.08 -11.33
C TYR A 34 1.25 9.74 -11.78
N ARG A 35 1.73 9.69 -13.03
CA ARG A 35 2.43 8.54 -13.60
C ARG A 35 3.70 8.18 -12.84
N ASP A 36 4.43 9.14 -12.28
CA ASP A 36 5.65 8.86 -11.52
C ASP A 36 5.34 7.97 -10.30
N PHE A 37 4.19 8.19 -9.66
CA PHE A 37 3.71 7.37 -8.54
C PHE A 37 3.25 5.98 -8.99
N LEU A 38 2.64 5.86 -10.17
CA LEU A 38 2.27 4.57 -10.75
C LEU A 38 3.52 3.77 -11.12
N ASP A 39 4.48 4.41 -11.79
CA ASP A 39 5.74 3.79 -12.19
C ASP A 39 6.52 3.33 -10.96
N PHE A 40 6.54 4.12 -9.88
CA PHE A 40 7.10 3.71 -8.60
C PHE A 40 6.39 2.48 -8.00
N GLY A 41 5.05 2.48 -7.98
CA GLY A 41 4.26 1.38 -7.45
C GLY A 41 4.34 0.08 -8.26
N GLN A 42 4.72 0.16 -9.54
CA GLN A 42 4.73 -0.97 -10.49
C GLN A 42 6.13 -1.39 -10.93
N ASN A 43 7.18 -0.83 -10.32
CA ASN A 43 8.57 -0.98 -10.72
C ASN A 43 8.81 -0.71 -12.22
N LYS A 44 8.29 0.40 -12.73
CA LYS A 44 8.46 0.85 -14.12
C LYS A 44 9.31 2.11 -14.21
N GLY A 45 9.70 2.44 -15.45
CA GLY A 45 10.56 3.60 -15.71
C GLY A 45 11.88 3.49 -14.96
N VAL A 46 12.26 4.56 -14.27
CA VAL A 46 13.49 4.63 -13.47
C VAL A 46 13.45 3.75 -12.20
N PHE A 47 12.28 3.21 -11.84
CA PHE A 47 12.05 2.44 -10.60
C PHE A 47 12.13 0.93 -10.77
N SER A 48 12.99 0.44 -11.68
CA SER A 48 13.23 -0.99 -11.81
C SER A 48 13.71 -1.59 -10.48
N ALA A 49 13.24 -2.79 -10.14
CA ALA A 49 13.62 -3.46 -8.90
C ALA A 49 15.16 -3.60 -8.79
N GLY A 50 15.71 -3.30 -7.62
CA GLY A 50 17.16 -3.31 -7.37
C GLY A 50 17.92 -2.09 -7.91
N ALA A 51 17.28 -1.16 -8.63
CA ALA A 51 17.93 0.05 -9.11
C ALA A 51 18.49 0.88 -7.94
N GLN A 52 19.75 1.32 -8.06
CA GLN A 52 20.45 2.11 -7.05
C GLN A 52 20.64 3.55 -7.52
N ASN A 53 20.84 4.48 -6.58
CA ASN A 53 21.12 5.89 -6.86
C ASN A 53 20.06 6.51 -7.79
N VAL A 54 18.80 6.13 -7.61
CA VAL A 54 17.69 6.63 -8.44
C VAL A 54 17.38 8.05 -8.01
N ILE A 55 17.49 8.99 -8.94
CA ILE A 55 17.06 10.37 -8.76
C ILE A 55 15.90 10.63 -9.72
N LEU A 56 14.71 10.87 -9.16
CA LEU A 56 13.55 11.31 -9.93
C LEU A 56 13.61 12.83 -10.05
N HIS A 57 13.94 13.33 -11.24
CA HIS A 57 13.78 14.73 -11.57
C HIS A 57 12.33 15.02 -11.94
N SER A 58 11.76 16.08 -11.39
CA SER A 58 10.42 16.49 -11.74
C SER A 58 10.38 17.05 -13.17
N SER A 59 9.61 16.38 -14.02
CA SER A 59 9.24 16.90 -15.33
C SER A 59 8.11 17.94 -15.27
N LYS A 60 7.48 18.11 -14.10
CA LYS A 60 6.34 19.04 -13.88
C LYS A 60 6.77 20.37 -13.27
N ALA A 61 7.80 20.35 -12.43
CA ALA A 61 8.34 21.48 -11.69
C ALA A 61 9.88 21.48 -11.81
N PRO A 62 10.44 22.22 -12.79
CA PRO A 62 11.88 22.24 -13.03
C PRO A 62 12.69 22.57 -11.77
N GLY A 63 13.80 21.86 -11.56
CA GLY A 63 14.67 22.03 -10.38
C GLY A 63 14.21 21.25 -9.15
N VAL A 64 13.01 20.67 -9.14
CA VAL A 64 12.57 19.76 -8.06
C VAL A 64 13.02 18.33 -8.37
N SER A 65 13.55 17.63 -7.37
CA SER A 65 13.93 16.21 -7.50
C SER A 65 13.79 15.45 -6.18
N VAL A 66 13.71 14.13 -6.28
CA VAL A 66 13.73 13.20 -5.14
C VAL A 66 14.83 12.16 -5.36
N ASP A 67 15.71 12.01 -4.36
CA ASP A 67 16.81 11.05 -4.36
C ASP A 67 16.49 9.84 -3.47
N PHE A 68 16.46 8.66 -4.07
CA PHE A 68 16.21 7.39 -3.40
C PHE A 68 17.49 6.82 -2.81
N GLN A 69 17.60 6.90 -1.48
CA GLN A 69 18.79 6.52 -0.71
C GLN A 69 19.02 5.01 -0.55
N SER A 70 18.16 4.17 -1.13
CA SER A 70 18.17 2.72 -1.01
C SER A 70 17.83 2.11 -2.37
N PRO A 71 18.29 0.88 -2.67
CA PRO A 71 17.81 0.16 -3.83
C PRO A 71 16.28 0.14 -3.86
N ILE A 72 15.70 0.35 -5.05
CA ILE A 72 14.26 0.27 -5.23
C ILE A 72 13.80 -1.16 -4.93
N ILE A 73 12.83 -1.30 -4.03
CA ILE A 73 12.29 -2.61 -3.63
C ILE A 73 11.50 -3.25 -4.78
N ASP A 74 11.53 -4.58 -4.84
CA ASP A 74 10.64 -5.32 -5.71
C ASP A 74 9.21 -5.34 -5.11
N GLN A 75 8.24 -4.89 -5.89
CA GLN A 75 6.82 -4.81 -5.55
C GLN A 75 6.02 -6.00 -6.08
N SER A 76 6.67 -6.96 -6.77
CA SER A 76 6.04 -8.07 -7.47
C SER A 76 5.27 -9.04 -6.56
N ALA A 77 5.59 -9.09 -5.27
CA ALA A 77 4.84 -9.85 -4.28
C ALA A 77 3.41 -9.32 -4.02
N ARG A 78 3.10 -8.08 -4.40
CA ARG A 78 1.75 -7.52 -4.21
C ARG A 78 0.77 -8.10 -5.22
N SER A 79 -0.46 -8.36 -4.77
CA SER A 79 -1.55 -8.71 -5.67
C SER A 79 -1.81 -7.57 -6.66
N ASN A 80 -2.41 -7.88 -7.81
CA ASN A 80 -2.64 -6.89 -8.87
C ASN A 80 -3.47 -5.67 -8.40
N ASN A 81 -4.36 -5.86 -7.44
CA ASN A 81 -5.17 -4.81 -6.82
C ASN A 81 -4.52 -4.17 -5.58
N GLY A 82 -3.31 -4.59 -5.21
CA GLY A 82 -2.49 -4.01 -4.14
C GLY A 82 -2.95 -4.25 -2.70
N ASN A 83 -4.04 -4.99 -2.49
CA ASN A 83 -4.63 -5.16 -1.14
C ASN A 83 -4.08 -6.35 -0.35
N SER A 84 -3.22 -7.17 -0.98
CA SER A 84 -2.61 -8.36 -0.37
C SER A 84 -1.16 -8.50 -0.83
N THR A 85 -0.32 -9.12 -0.02
CA THR A 85 1.09 -9.39 -0.36
C THR A 85 1.40 -10.86 -0.16
N ALA A 86 2.02 -11.50 -1.15
CA ALA A 86 2.47 -12.88 -1.08
C ALA A 86 3.64 -13.02 -0.09
N LEU A 87 3.65 -14.11 0.67
CA LEU A 87 4.72 -14.47 1.62
C LEU A 87 5.52 -15.69 1.15
N GLY A 88 5.27 -16.13 -0.09
CA GLY A 88 5.85 -17.31 -0.71
C GLY A 88 4.92 -18.53 -0.63
N ARG A 89 5.09 -19.45 -1.59
CA ARG A 89 4.24 -20.63 -1.76
C ARG A 89 2.76 -20.23 -1.82
N ASN A 90 1.89 -20.90 -1.07
CA ASN A 90 0.45 -20.61 -1.02
C ASN A 90 0.05 -19.64 0.11
N PHE A 91 0.95 -18.80 0.61
CA PHE A 91 0.65 -17.88 1.70
C PHE A 91 0.67 -16.42 1.25
N ALA A 92 -0.27 -15.63 1.77
CA ALA A 92 -0.28 -14.19 1.64
C ALA A 92 -0.75 -13.53 2.94
N ILE A 93 -0.64 -12.21 3.01
CA ILE A 93 -1.05 -11.38 4.14
C ILE A 93 -1.92 -10.22 3.65
N THR A 94 -2.90 -9.83 4.46
CA THR A 94 -3.73 -8.63 4.25
C THR A 94 -4.22 -8.11 5.61
N ALA A 95 -4.93 -6.99 5.62
CA ALA A 95 -5.55 -6.45 6.82
C ALA A 95 -6.86 -7.18 7.15
N THR A 96 -7.18 -7.34 8.43
CA THR A 96 -8.39 -8.06 8.89
C THR A 96 -9.66 -7.36 8.39
N HIS A 97 -9.68 -6.03 8.38
CA HIS A 97 -10.84 -5.24 7.91
C HIS A 97 -11.08 -5.29 6.39
N VAL A 98 -10.15 -5.84 5.59
CA VAL A 98 -10.36 -6.08 4.16
C VAL A 98 -11.32 -7.25 3.98
N LYS A 99 -12.62 -6.94 3.92
CA LYS A 99 -13.70 -7.95 3.83
C LYS A 99 -13.78 -8.62 2.46
N GLN A 100 -13.38 -7.90 1.41
CA GLN A 100 -13.43 -8.38 0.04
C GLN A 100 -12.02 -8.64 -0.47
N ILE A 101 -11.63 -9.92 -0.42
CA ILE A 101 -10.35 -10.42 -0.91
C ILE A 101 -10.57 -10.87 -2.36
N THR A 102 -10.87 -9.91 -3.23
CA THR A 102 -11.21 -10.17 -4.63
C THR A 102 -10.53 -9.15 -5.52
N ASP A 103 -10.04 -9.59 -6.68
CA ASP A 103 -9.67 -8.67 -7.75
C ASP A 103 -10.96 -7.97 -8.25
N PRO A 104 -10.97 -6.62 -8.32
CA PRO A 104 -12.15 -5.84 -8.70
C PRO A 104 -12.65 -6.15 -10.12
N ASN A 105 -11.82 -6.73 -10.98
CA ASN A 105 -12.17 -7.10 -12.35
C ASN A 105 -12.76 -8.52 -12.47
N THR A 106 -12.93 -9.23 -11.36
CA THR A 106 -13.49 -10.58 -11.37
C THR A 106 -15.02 -10.51 -11.41
N LEU A 107 -15.60 -10.76 -12.58
CA LEU A 107 -17.04 -10.69 -12.83
C LEU A 107 -17.88 -11.69 -12.01
N ASN A 108 -17.26 -12.76 -11.49
CA ASN A 108 -17.99 -13.90 -10.91
C ASN A 108 -17.95 -13.96 -9.37
N GLY A 109 -17.41 -12.95 -8.68
CA GLY A 109 -17.52 -12.85 -7.21
C GLY A 109 -16.85 -13.96 -6.40
N GLU A 110 -16.04 -14.83 -7.00
CA GLU A 110 -15.50 -16.04 -6.38
C GLU A 110 -14.38 -15.83 -5.33
N GLY A 111 -14.20 -14.61 -4.80
CA GLY A 111 -13.16 -14.34 -3.78
C GLY A 111 -11.75 -14.65 -4.28
N GLN A 112 -11.49 -14.40 -5.57
CA GLN A 112 -10.22 -14.70 -6.21
C GLN A 112 -9.27 -13.50 -6.15
N LEU A 113 -8.02 -13.75 -5.79
CA LEU A 113 -6.93 -12.78 -5.96
C LEU A 113 -6.14 -13.09 -7.22
N LYS A 114 -5.51 -12.07 -7.76
CA LYS A 114 -4.69 -12.17 -8.95
C LYS A 114 -3.26 -11.70 -8.67
N TRP A 115 -2.31 -12.49 -9.13
CA TRP A 115 -0.91 -12.06 -9.31
C TRP A 115 -0.51 -12.31 -10.76
N GLY A 116 0.04 -11.29 -11.41
CA GLY A 116 0.34 -11.35 -12.83
C GLY A 116 -0.90 -11.75 -13.64
N ASN A 117 -0.85 -12.93 -14.26
CA ASN A 117 -1.95 -13.48 -15.06
C ASN A 117 -2.71 -14.63 -14.38
N SER A 118 -2.31 -15.05 -13.18
CA SER A 118 -2.91 -16.20 -12.49
C SER A 118 -3.95 -15.78 -11.46
N TYR A 119 -5.08 -16.51 -11.44
CA TYR A 119 -6.11 -16.39 -10.43
C TYR A 119 -5.94 -17.46 -9.34
N TYR A 120 -6.03 -17.02 -8.10
CA TYR A 120 -5.96 -17.84 -6.90
C TYR A 120 -7.31 -17.80 -6.23
N GLY A 121 -7.92 -18.99 -6.07
CA GLY A 121 -9.25 -19.15 -5.49
C GLY A 121 -9.35 -18.65 -4.05
N ARG A 122 -10.56 -18.65 -3.50
CA ARG A 122 -10.81 -18.17 -2.14
C ARG A 122 -9.87 -18.82 -1.12
N PRO A 123 -9.06 -18.04 -0.37
CA PRO A 123 -8.15 -18.59 0.61
C PRO A 123 -8.88 -18.99 1.90
N LYS A 124 -8.24 -19.86 2.69
CA LYS A 124 -8.52 -19.99 4.12
C LYS A 124 -7.91 -18.79 4.84
N GLU A 125 -8.67 -18.14 5.70
CA GLU A 125 -8.26 -16.94 6.44
C GLU A 125 -7.91 -17.29 7.89
N TYR A 126 -6.79 -16.75 8.37
CA TYR A 126 -6.32 -16.91 9.74
C TYR A 126 -6.05 -15.52 10.34
N SER A 127 -7.00 -15.02 11.12
CA SER A 127 -6.88 -13.73 11.81
C SER A 127 -6.07 -13.86 13.09
N ASN A 128 -5.28 -12.84 13.42
CA ASN A 128 -4.67 -12.72 14.73
C ASN A 128 -5.60 -11.93 15.67
N ASN A 129 -5.91 -12.47 16.85
CA ASN A 129 -6.84 -11.86 17.79
C ASN A 129 -6.27 -10.55 18.34
N GLY A 130 -6.80 -9.42 17.86
CA GLY A 130 -6.47 -8.07 18.34
C GLY A 130 -5.57 -7.23 17.42
N LEU A 131 -5.04 -7.80 16.33
CA LEU A 131 -4.30 -7.07 15.31
C LEU A 131 -5.11 -7.00 14.01
N ASP A 132 -4.98 -5.89 13.28
CA ASP A 132 -5.58 -5.73 11.96
C ASP A 132 -4.73 -6.40 10.87
N VAL A 133 -4.42 -7.68 11.09
CA VAL A 133 -3.62 -8.53 10.23
C VAL A 133 -4.25 -9.92 10.17
N LYS A 134 -4.43 -10.42 8.94
CA LYS A 134 -4.82 -11.81 8.69
C LYS A 134 -3.94 -12.44 7.62
N PHE A 135 -3.67 -13.74 7.82
CA PHE A 135 -2.96 -14.57 6.87
C PHE A 135 -3.95 -15.32 5.98
N LEU A 136 -3.57 -15.48 4.72
CA LEU A 136 -4.34 -16.14 3.68
C LEU A 136 -3.58 -17.39 3.25
N ARG A 137 -4.28 -18.53 3.17
CA ARG A 137 -3.73 -19.77 2.63
C ARG A 137 -4.53 -20.23 1.42
N PHE A 138 -3.88 -20.25 0.27
CA PHE A 138 -4.44 -20.70 -1.00
C PHE A 138 -4.32 -22.21 -1.19
N ASN A 139 -5.11 -22.74 -2.12
CA ASN A 139 -5.02 -24.12 -2.58
C ASN A 139 -3.91 -24.34 -3.63
N LYS A 140 -3.40 -23.27 -4.24
CA LYS A 140 -2.31 -23.27 -5.22
C LYS A 140 -1.13 -22.44 -4.72
N TYR A 141 0.08 -22.80 -5.14
CA TYR A 141 1.26 -21.97 -4.90
C TYR A 141 1.21 -20.73 -5.77
N ILE A 142 1.43 -19.58 -5.16
CA ILE A 142 1.64 -18.32 -5.86
C ILE A 142 3.02 -18.41 -6.52
N VAL A 143 3.04 -18.38 -7.84
CA VAL A 143 4.26 -18.56 -8.66
C VAL A 143 4.81 -17.23 -9.18
N GLU A 144 4.04 -16.16 -9.09
CA GLU A 144 4.48 -14.82 -9.45
C GLU A 144 5.04 -14.07 -8.25
N GLY A 145 6.05 -13.25 -8.54
CA GLY A 145 6.64 -12.31 -7.61
C GLY A 145 7.71 -12.90 -6.70
N GLU A 146 8.70 -12.08 -6.39
CA GLU A 146 9.76 -12.41 -5.45
C GLU A 146 9.30 -12.08 -4.03
N THR A 147 9.45 -13.04 -3.12
CA THR A 147 9.07 -12.86 -1.72
C THR A 147 10.28 -13.01 -0.83
N GLU A 148 10.70 -11.91 -0.20
CA GLU A 148 11.70 -11.93 0.85
C GLU A 148 11.03 -11.61 2.20
N LEU A 149 11.02 -12.58 3.11
CA LEU A 149 10.47 -12.38 4.45
C LEU A 149 11.47 -11.56 5.27
N LEU A 150 11.16 -10.28 5.47
CA LEU A 150 11.84 -9.48 6.48
C LEU A 150 11.55 -10.06 7.86
N MET A 151 12.54 -10.70 8.48
CA MET A 151 12.49 -11.09 9.88
C MET A 151 12.70 -9.85 10.77
N LEU A 152 11.60 -9.23 11.18
CA LEU A 152 11.62 -8.04 12.02
C LEU A 152 11.93 -8.42 13.48
N ASN A 153 13.15 -8.16 13.95
CA ASN A 153 13.37 -7.87 15.36
C ASN A 153 13.19 -6.36 15.54
N CYS A 154 12.03 -5.96 16.08
CA CYS A 154 11.59 -4.56 16.19
C CYS A 154 12.62 -3.63 16.86
N GLN A 155 13.44 -4.14 17.78
CA GLN A 155 14.46 -3.34 18.49
C GLN A 155 15.70 -3.03 17.64
N LYS A 156 16.20 -4.02 16.89
CA LYS A 156 17.47 -3.90 16.14
C LYS A 156 17.36 -3.01 14.90
N GLN A 157 16.14 -2.81 14.40
CA GLN A 157 15.92 -2.16 13.11
C GLN A 157 15.68 -0.65 13.21
N VAL A 158 15.14 -0.15 14.32
CA VAL A 158 15.08 1.30 14.58
C VAL A 158 16.50 1.87 14.62
N GLU A 159 17.44 1.16 15.25
CA GLU A 159 18.85 1.54 15.27
C GLU A 159 19.49 1.48 13.88
N ALA A 160 19.24 0.42 13.11
CA ALA A 160 19.79 0.28 11.75
C ALA A 160 19.24 1.33 10.75
N ILE A 161 17.93 1.60 10.77
CA ILE A 161 17.26 2.57 9.89
C ILE A 161 17.60 4.01 10.33
N SER A 162 17.62 4.30 11.64
CA SER A 162 17.95 5.63 12.16
C SER A 162 19.44 5.97 12.00
N TYR A 163 20.34 5.00 12.12
CA TYR A 163 21.78 5.20 11.91
C TYR A 163 22.11 5.58 10.46
N HIS A 164 21.44 4.99 9.46
CA HIS A 164 21.60 5.37 8.05
C HIS A 164 21.07 6.77 7.73
N LEU A 165 19.97 7.19 8.34
CA LEU A 165 19.38 8.52 8.12
C LEU A 165 20.14 9.66 8.83
N ASN A 166 20.71 9.40 10.03
CA ASN A 166 21.40 10.44 10.80
C ASN A 166 22.86 10.69 10.37
N LYS A 167 23.57 9.70 9.80
CA LYS A 167 24.96 9.89 9.36
C LYS A 167 25.09 10.92 8.22
N LYS A 168 24.04 11.12 7.41
CA LYS A 168 24.01 12.06 6.28
C LYS A 168 23.50 13.48 6.60
N LYS A 169 23.05 13.77 7.84
CA LYS A 169 22.77 15.15 8.28
C LYS A 169 24.02 15.93 8.72
N ARG A 170 25.21 15.31 8.68
CA ARG A 170 26.50 15.96 8.94
C ARG A 170 27.38 15.94 7.70
N ILE A 171 27.02 16.72 6.67
CA ILE A 171 27.94 17.40 5.75
C ILE A 171 27.23 18.67 5.28
#